data_AF-A0A9W8MPP5-F1
#
_entry.id   AF-A0A9W8MPP5-F1
#
_cell.length_a   1.000
_cell.length_b   1.000
_cell.length_c   1.000
_cell.angle_alpha   90.00
_cell.angle_beta   90.00
_cell.angle_gamma   90.00
#
_symmetry.space_group_name_H-M   'P 1'
#
loop_
_entity.id
_entity.type
_entity.pdbx_description
1 polymer ?
#
loop_
_entity_poly.entity_id
_entity_poly.type
_entity_poly.pdbx_seq_one_letter_code
_entity_poly.pdbx_strand_id
1 'polypeptide(L)'
;MQDALDAWNENKQIFIDLGIRKDLNIPKFHSLLHYVKSIKMFGTTDNYNTEAFERFHIDFAKEGWRSSNKRDEFPQMITWLSRQEKVSLFDNYLDWKDEDLDSIQAPLLHPLQQCAAPQIAKYPPYPGRPLSVIEQHHKSPSFSKDLRDYLNAFRKNPYSRREIDFYDLPIQRLDVYSQFKFHPHSLHDDPDGEERDTVKALPTSNALPHGRFDTVVALNTDEAQSTGLQGISHIYFSMHV
;
A
#
# COMPACT_ATOMS: atom_id res chain seq x y z
N MET A 1 -21.89 -16.25 22.95
CA MET A 1 -20.49 -16.51 23.39
C MET A 1 -20.34 -16.35 24.90
N GLN A 2 -20.91 -15.29 25.49
CA GLN A 2 -20.94 -15.13 26.95
C GLN A 2 -21.70 -16.28 27.64
N ASP A 3 -22.90 -16.62 27.15
CA ASP A 3 -23.73 -17.69 27.71
C ASP A 3 -23.01 -19.05 27.76
N ALA A 4 -22.16 -19.34 26.76
CA ALA A 4 -21.37 -20.57 26.72
C ALA A 4 -20.22 -20.57 27.76
N LEU A 5 -19.62 -19.40 28.03
CA LEU A 5 -18.61 -19.25 29.06
C LEU A 5 -19.23 -19.37 30.46
N ASP A 6 -20.43 -18.83 30.64
CA ASP A 6 -21.18 -18.93 31.89
C ASP A 6 -21.57 -20.38 32.17
N ALA A 7 -22.12 -21.07 31.16
CA ALA A 7 -22.43 -22.51 31.24
C ALA A 7 -21.18 -23.37 31.52
N TRP A 8 -20.01 -23.03 30.96
CA TRP A 8 -18.75 -23.70 31.31
C TRP A 8 -18.40 -23.49 32.79
N ASN A 9 -18.53 -22.27 33.30
CA ASN A 9 -18.20 -21.96 34.69
C ASN A 9 -19.11 -22.67 35.70
N GLU A 10 -20.38 -22.87 35.36
CA GLU A 10 -21.33 -23.62 36.18
C GLU A 10 -20.99 -25.11 36.22
N ASN A 11 -20.58 -25.70 35.10
CA ASN A 11 -20.42 -27.14 34.98
C ASN A 11 -18.98 -27.64 35.21
N LYS A 12 -17.96 -26.79 35.14
CA LYS A 12 -16.54 -27.21 35.21
C LYS A 12 -16.15 -27.95 36.49
N GLN A 13 -16.88 -27.76 37.59
CA GLN A 13 -16.57 -28.39 38.87
C GLN A 13 -16.70 -29.92 38.82
N ILE A 14 -17.55 -30.44 37.94
CA ILE A 14 -17.78 -31.89 37.79
C ILE A 14 -16.50 -32.66 37.44
N PHE A 15 -15.54 -32.02 36.76
CA PHE A 15 -14.26 -32.65 36.41
C PHE A 15 -13.35 -32.86 37.63
N ILE A 16 -13.50 -32.04 38.66
CA ILE A 16 -12.80 -32.18 39.94
C ILE A 16 -13.52 -33.23 40.79
N ASP A 17 -14.85 -33.17 40.83
CA ASP A 17 -15.68 -34.07 41.64
C ASP A 17 -15.56 -35.54 41.19
N LEU A 18 -15.44 -35.77 39.87
CA LEU A 18 -15.19 -37.08 39.27
C LEU A 18 -13.73 -37.54 39.40
N GLY A 19 -12.84 -36.72 39.99
CA GLY A 19 -11.43 -37.05 40.16
C GLY A 19 -10.61 -37.06 38.87
N ILE A 20 -11.14 -36.53 37.76
CA ILE A 20 -10.45 -36.49 36.46
C ILE A 20 -9.24 -35.54 36.53
N ARG A 21 -9.36 -34.44 37.28
CA ARG A 21 -8.28 -33.47 37.49
C ARG A 21 -8.28 -32.92 38.91
N LYS A 22 -7.11 -32.58 39.44
CA LYS A 22 -6.95 -31.99 40.79
C LYS A 22 -7.41 -30.53 40.84
N ASP A 23 -7.15 -29.77 39.79
CA ASP A 23 -7.51 -28.36 39.65
C ASP A 23 -7.66 -27.97 38.16
N LEU A 24 -8.19 -26.78 37.92
CA LEU A 24 -8.41 -26.20 36.59
C LEU A 24 -7.58 -24.92 36.37
N ASN A 25 -6.47 -24.73 37.08
CA ASN A 25 -5.60 -23.55 36.97
C ASN A 25 -4.70 -23.63 35.73
N ILE A 26 -5.32 -23.85 34.58
CA ILE A 26 -4.64 -23.98 33.29
C ILE A 26 -4.72 -22.63 32.61
N PRO A 27 -3.59 -22.03 32.20
CA PRO A 27 -3.57 -20.71 31.56
C PRO A 27 -4.55 -20.59 30.38
N LYS A 28 -4.72 -21.66 29.60
CA LYS A 28 -5.68 -21.71 28.47
C LYS A 28 -7.13 -21.50 28.92
N PHE A 29 -7.55 -22.03 30.07
CA PHE A 29 -8.90 -21.80 30.60
C PHE A 29 -9.06 -20.38 31.14
N HIS A 30 -8.01 -19.81 31.74
CA HIS A 30 -8.02 -18.41 32.15
C HIS A 30 -8.16 -17.46 30.95
N SER A 31 -7.47 -17.75 29.84
CA SER A 31 -7.57 -16.95 28.61
C SER A 31 -8.98 -16.86 28.04
N LEU A 32 -9.85 -17.87 28.26
CA LEU A 32 -11.24 -17.84 27.81
C LEU A 32 -12.03 -16.62 28.35
N LEU A 33 -11.69 -16.17 29.56
CA LEU A 33 -12.31 -14.99 30.18
C LEU A 33 -12.06 -13.72 29.36
N HIS A 34 -10.97 -13.68 28.59
CA HIS A 34 -10.58 -12.52 27.81
C HIS A 34 -11.08 -12.56 26.37
N TYR A 35 -11.42 -13.73 25.82
CA TYR A 35 -11.79 -13.86 24.40
C TYR A 35 -12.99 -13.01 24.00
N VAL A 36 -14.07 -12.99 24.79
CA VAL A 36 -15.24 -12.15 24.48
C VAL A 36 -14.87 -10.67 24.42
N LYS A 37 -14.02 -10.22 25.36
CA LYS A 37 -13.55 -8.83 25.40
C LYS A 37 -12.62 -8.53 24.23
N SER A 38 -11.66 -9.42 23.96
CA SER A 38 -10.69 -9.28 22.87
C SER A 38 -11.36 -9.24 21.51
N ILE A 39 -12.33 -10.12 21.23
CA ILE A 39 -13.07 -10.12 19.95
C ILE A 39 -13.83 -8.81 19.75
N LYS A 40 -14.46 -8.28 20.81
CA LYS A 40 -15.16 -6.98 20.73
C LYS A 40 -14.20 -5.81 20.48
N MET A 41 -12.97 -5.87 21.00
CA MET A 41 -11.99 -4.78 20.88
C MET A 41 -11.13 -4.88 19.61
N PHE A 42 -10.81 -6.09 19.16
CA PHE A 42 -9.80 -6.36 18.14
C PHE A 42 -10.34 -7.07 16.89
N GLY A 43 -11.60 -7.50 16.89
CA GLY A 43 -12.23 -8.15 15.75
C GLY A 43 -12.00 -9.66 15.71
N THR A 44 -11.82 -10.21 14.50
CA THR A 44 -11.64 -11.65 14.28
C THR A 44 -10.31 -12.14 14.84
N THR A 45 -10.27 -13.39 15.32
CA THR A 45 -9.08 -13.99 15.95
C THR A 45 -8.14 -14.69 14.97
N ASP A 46 -8.47 -14.68 13.69
CA ASP A 46 -7.75 -15.35 12.61
C ASP A 46 -6.31 -14.83 12.46
N ASN A 47 -6.09 -13.53 12.63
CA ASN A 47 -4.77 -12.92 12.45
C ASN A 47 -3.89 -12.86 13.72
N TYR A 48 -4.29 -13.53 14.81
CA TYR A 48 -3.61 -13.44 16.11
C TYR A 48 -2.93 -14.74 16.55
N ASN A 49 -2.91 -15.77 15.70
CA ASN A 49 -2.21 -17.02 16.01
C ASN A 49 -0.71 -16.93 15.65
N THR A 50 0.08 -17.83 16.22
CA THR A 50 1.53 -17.92 15.93
C THR A 50 1.83 -18.88 14.78
N GLU A 51 0.80 -19.46 14.15
CA GLU A 51 0.94 -20.52 13.16
C GLU A 51 1.78 -20.10 11.96
N ALA A 52 1.58 -18.87 11.46
CA ALA A 52 2.36 -18.31 10.36
C ALA A 52 3.85 -18.20 10.72
N PHE A 53 4.17 -17.67 11.91
CA PHE A 53 5.56 -17.55 12.38
C PHE A 53 6.18 -18.91 12.69
N GLU A 54 5.42 -19.85 13.23
CA GLU A 54 5.86 -21.23 13.44
C GLU A 54 6.17 -21.94 12.12
N ARG A 55 5.38 -21.69 11.08
CA ARG A 55 5.63 -22.18 9.73
C ARG A 55 6.91 -21.58 9.15
N PHE A 56 7.06 -20.26 9.21
CA PHE A 56 8.28 -19.58 8.76
C PHE A 56 9.53 -20.01 9.52
N HIS A 57 9.40 -20.43 10.78
CA HIS A 57 10.52 -20.99 11.53
C HIS A 57 11.09 -22.28 10.91
N ILE A 58 10.30 -23.04 10.15
CA ILE A 58 10.80 -24.21 9.42
C ILE A 58 11.76 -23.75 8.33
N ASP A 59 11.29 -22.85 7.46
CA ASP A 59 12.02 -22.46 6.25
C ASP A 59 13.20 -21.52 6.58
N PHE A 60 13.00 -20.54 7.47
CA PHE A 60 14.02 -19.53 7.75
C PHE A 60 15.03 -19.93 8.83
N ALA A 61 14.60 -20.71 9.84
CA ALA A 61 15.49 -21.09 10.92
C ALA A 61 15.99 -22.54 10.80
N LYS A 62 15.10 -23.52 10.64
CA LYS A 62 15.53 -24.94 10.65
C LYS A 62 16.35 -25.30 9.40
N GLU A 63 15.93 -24.90 8.21
CA GLU A 63 16.68 -25.18 6.97
C GLU A 63 18.01 -24.41 6.92
N GLY A 64 18.01 -23.15 7.35
CA GLY A 64 19.23 -22.36 7.51
C GLY A 64 20.21 -23.01 8.49
N TRP A 65 19.73 -23.47 9.65
CA TRP A 65 20.55 -24.18 10.63
C TRP A 65 21.11 -25.50 10.07
N ARG A 66 20.27 -26.30 9.40
CA ARG A 66 20.68 -27.56 8.75
C ARG A 66 21.76 -27.36 7.68
N SER A 67 21.69 -26.25 6.96
CA SER A 67 22.64 -25.88 5.90
C SER A 67 23.93 -25.24 6.43
N SER A 68 24.00 -24.95 7.74
CA SER A 68 25.18 -24.37 8.38
C SER A 68 26.15 -25.44 8.89
N ASN A 69 27.39 -25.03 9.15
CA ASN A 69 28.36 -25.89 9.84
C ASN A 69 28.21 -25.89 11.38
N LYS A 70 27.20 -25.18 11.93
CA LYS A 70 26.87 -25.04 13.36
C LYS A 70 27.96 -24.40 14.23
N ARG A 71 28.86 -23.63 13.62
CA ARG A 71 29.88 -22.84 14.31
C ARG A 71 29.77 -21.41 13.84
N ASP A 72 29.37 -20.50 14.72
CA ASP A 72 29.02 -19.13 14.33
C ASP A 72 27.98 -19.15 13.20
N GLU A 73 26.86 -19.80 13.52
CA GLU A 73 25.79 -20.16 12.60
C GLU A 73 24.99 -18.95 12.13
N PHE A 74 24.87 -17.91 12.95
CA PHE A 74 23.93 -16.83 12.68
C PHE A 74 24.28 -16.08 11.38
N PRO A 75 25.53 -15.66 11.13
CA PRO A 75 25.92 -15.11 9.82
C PRO A 75 25.71 -16.09 8.66
N GLN A 76 25.89 -17.39 8.90
CA GLN A 76 25.70 -18.43 7.87
C GLN A 76 24.23 -18.60 7.51
N MET A 77 23.34 -18.61 8.50
CA MET A 77 21.89 -18.69 8.31
C MET A 77 21.37 -17.47 7.55
N ILE A 78 21.83 -16.26 7.90
CA ILE A 78 21.48 -15.03 7.17
C ILE A 78 22.00 -15.08 5.72
N THR A 79 23.24 -15.52 5.53
CA THR A 79 23.82 -15.67 4.18
C THR A 79 23.06 -16.72 3.36
N TRP A 80 22.68 -17.83 3.98
CA TRP A 80 21.88 -18.88 3.35
C TRP A 80 20.51 -18.35 2.93
N LEU A 81 19.81 -17.62 3.80
CA LEU A 81 18.51 -17.01 3.50
C LEU A 81 18.62 -16.01 2.35
N SER A 82 19.62 -15.12 2.38
CA SER A 82 19.88 -14.16 1.30
C SER A 82 20.14 -14.84 -0.05
N ARG A 83 20.70 -16.07 -0.05
CA ARG A 83 20.90 -16.85 -1.27
C ARG A 83 19.59 -17.47 -1.76
N GLN A 84 18.77 -18.01 -0.86
CA GLN A 84 17.45 -18.55 -1.21
C GLN A 84 16.55 -17.47 -1.82
N GLU A 85 16.53 -16.27 -1.23
CA GLU A 85 15.79 -15.13 -1.76
C GLU A 85 16.25 -14.75 -3.17
N LYS A 86 17.57 -14.71 -3.42
CA LYS A 86 18.12 -14.43 -4.75
C LYS A 86 17.78 -15.50 -5.78
N VAL A 87 17.80 -16.77 -5.39
CA VAL A 87 17.41 -17.88 -6.28
C VAL A 87 15.92 -17.77 -6.61
N SER A 88 15.06 -17.59 -5.60
CA SER A 88 13.62 -17.44 -5.82
C SER A 88 13.28 -16.22 -6.68
N LEU A 89 13.96 -15.08 -6.47
CA LEU A 89 13.83 -13.91 -7.35
C LEU A 89 14.26 -14.20 -8.79
N PHE A 90 15.30 -15.02 -8.97
CA PHE A 90 15.78 -15.42 -10.29
C PHE A 90 14.83 -16.42 -10.97
N ASP A 91 14.27 -17.37 -10.22
CA ASP A 91 13.25 -18.31 -10.71
C ASP A 91 12.02 -17.54 -11.20
N ASN A 92 11.52 -16.57 -10.41
CA ASN A 92 10.43 -15.69 -10.84
C ASN A 92 10.77 -14.90 -12.12
N TYR A 93 12.04 -14.51 -12.30
CA TYR A 93 12.48 -13.84 -13.52
C TYR A 93 12.50 -14.79 -14.72
N LEU A 94 12.86 -16.06 -14.54
CA LEU A 94 12.81 -17.07 -15.59
C LEU A 94 11.37 -17.35 -16.01
N ASP A 95 10.47 -17.52 -15.04
CA ASP A 95 9.03 -17.73 -15.31
C ASP A 95 8.45 -16.57 -16.13
N TRP A 96 8.74 -15.32 -15.75
CA TRP A 96 8.37 -14.14 -16.53
C TRP A 96 8.95 -14.16 -17.96
N LYS A 97 10.21 -14.62 -18.12
CA LYS A 97 10.85 -14.72 -19.44
C LYS A 97 10.24 -15.79 -20.33
N ASP A 98 9.80 -16.90 -19.75
CA ASP A 98 9.15 -17.97 -20.49
C ASP A 98 7.72 -17.57 -20.93
N GLU A 99 7.00 -16.79 -20.11
CA GLU A 99 5.72 -16.18 -20.50
C GLU A 99 5.87 -15.18 -21.68
N ASP A 100 6.97 -14.41 -21.71
CA ASP A 100 7.34 -13.52 -22.81
C ASP A 100 7.64 -14.29 -24.12
N LEU A 101 7.97 -15.60 -24.07
CA LEU A 101 8.27 -16.43 -25.25
C LEU A 101 7.04 -17.16 -25.78
N ASP A 102 6.14 -17.64 -24.90
CA ASP A 102 4.87 -18.25 -25.30
C ASP A 102 3.85 -17.21 -25.85
N SER A 103 4.01 -15.93 -25.49
CA SER A 103 3.22 -14.81 -26.02
C SER A 103 3.62 -14.36 -27.45
N ILE A 104 4.69 -14.93 -28.04
CA ILE A 104 5.16 -14.56 -29.40
C ILE A 104 4.28 -15.18 -30.52
N GLN A 105 3.37 -16.12 -30.21
CA GLN A 105 2.42 -16.66 -31.20
C GLN A 105 1.00 -16.06 -31.16
N ALA A 106 0.71 -15.14 -30.24
CA ALA A 106 -0.54 -14.38 -30.26
C ALA A 106 -0.27 -12.94 -30.73
N PRO A 107 -1.02 -12.39 -31.70
CA PRO A 107 -0.75 -11.04 -32.18
C PRO A 107 -1.00 -9.99 -31.08
N LEU A 108 0.11 -9.43 -30.58
CA LEU A 108 0.31 -8.08 -30.02
C LEU A 108 -0.89 -7.44 -29.30
N LEU A 109 -1.02 -7.66 -27.99
CA LEU A 109 -1.53 -6.66 -27.03
C LEU A 109 -1.08 -7.03 -25.59
N HIS A 110 0.22 -6.90 -25.26
CA HIS A 110 0.65 -6.84 -23.85
C HIS A 110 0.66 -5.38 -23.36
N PRO A 111 -0.16 -5.02 -22.36
CA PRO A 111 -0.49 -3.64 -21.99
C PRO A 111 0.51 -3.01 -21.03
N LEU A 112 1.82 -3.05 -21.33
CA LEU A 112 2.81 -2.25 -20.58
C LEU A 112 2.81 -0.77 -20.98
N GLN A 113 1.76 -0.32 -21.67
CA GLN A 113 1.68 1.02 -22.25
C GLN A 113 0.30 1.66 -22.09
N GLN A 114 -0.42 1.30 -21.03
CA GLN A 114 -1.59 2.05 -20.60
C GLN A 114 -1.49 2.33 -19.09
N CYS A 115 -0.67 3.31 -18.72
CA CYS A 115 -1.12 4.20 -17.66
C CYS A 115 -2.43 4.81 -18.17
N ALA A 116 -3.57 4.21 -17.81
CA ALA A 116 -4.85 4.72 -18.23
C ALA A 116 -4.92 6.17 -17.73
N ALA A 117 -5.02 7.12 -18.66
CA ALA A 117 -5.10 8.53 -18.30
C ALA A 117 -6.21 8.71 -17.26
N PRO A 118 -6.00 9.54 -16.22
CA PRO A 118 -7.00 9.72 -15.18
C PRO A 118 -8.33 10.12 -15.80
N GLN A 119 -9.39 9.39 -15.45
CA GLN A 119 -10.74 9.64 -15.90
C GLN A 119 -11.35 10.75 -15.06
N ILE A 120 -11.66 11.87 -15.71
CA ILE A 120 -12.30 13.03 -15.10
C ILE A 120 -13.70 13.20 -15.72
N ALA A 121 -14.62 13.80 -14.97
CA ALA A 121 -15.94 14.13 -15.49
C ALA A 121 -15.83 15.07 -16.71
N LYS A 122 -16.73 14.89 -17.69
CA LYS A 122 -16.77 15.74 -18.90
C LYS A 122 -17.01 17.22 -18.60
N TYR A 123 -17.69 17.51 -17.49
CA TYR A 123 -18.03 18.86 -17.07
C TYR A 123 -17.61 19.07 -15.61
N PRO A 124 -17.02 20.23 -15.28
CA PRO A 124 -16.61 20.52 -13.92
C PRO A 124 -17.84 20.72 -13.03
N PRO A 125 -17.88 20.13 -11.82
CA PRO A 125 -18.93 20.40 -10.86
C PRO A 125 -18.94 21.87 -10.41
N TYR A 126 -17.79 22.55 -10.51
CA TYR A 126 -17.61 23.94 -10.12
C TYR A 126 -16.88 24.73 -11.23
N PRO A 127 -17.60 25.16 -12.29
CA PRO A 127 -17.00 25.93 -13.37
C PRO A 127 -16.64 27.37 -12.94
N GLY A 128 -15.56 27.91 -13.48
CA GLY A 128 -15.20 29.34 -13.40
C GLY A 128 -15.03 29.89 -11.99
N ARG A 129 -14.51 29.09 -11.05
CA ARG A 129 -14.31 29.49 -9.66
C ARG A 129 -13.15 30.48 -9.52
N PRO A 130 -13.34 31.60 -8.80
CA PRO A 130 -12.26 32.55 -8.57
C PRO A 130 -11.21 31.95 -7.63
N LEU A 131 -9.94 32.31 -7.84
CA LEU A 131 -8.81 31.77 -7.06
C LEU A 131 -8.97 31.98 -5.55
N SER A 132 -9.48 33.13 -5.12
CA SER A 132 -9.72 33.45 -3.71
C SER A 132 -10.71 32.49 -3.03
N VAL A 133 -11.73 32.02 -3.76
CA VAL A 133 -12.70 31.04 -3.25
C VAL A 133 -12.07 29.66 -3.18
N ILE A 134 -11.20 29.31 -4.13
CA ILE A 134 -10.46 28.04 -4.11
C ILE A 134 -9.56 27.99 -2.87
N GLU A 135 -8.78 29.03 -2.62
CA GLU A 135 -7.87 29.12 -1.47
C GLU A 135 -8.60 28.93 -0.13
N GLN A 136 -9.74 29.61 0.02
CA GLN A 136 -10.55 29.56 1.24
C GLN A 136 -11.23 28.21 1.45
N HIS A 137 -11.83 27.64 0.42
CA HIS A 137 -12.66 26.43 0.56
C HIS A 137 -11.86 25.12 0.46
N HIS A 138 -10.71 25.13 -0.21
CA HIS A 138 -9.84 23.96 -0.41
C HIS A 138 -8.63 23.91 0.53
N LYS A 139 -8.60 24.74 1.58
CA LYS A 139 -7.50 24.80 2.56
C LYS A 139 -6.11 24.96 1.91
N SER A 140 -6.04 25.72 0.82
CA SER A 140 -4.80 25.94 0.06
C SER A 140 -4.48 27.44 0.04
N PRO A 141 -3.95 28.01 1.14
CA PRO A 141 -3.80 29.47 1.28
C PRO A 141 -2.75 30.08 0.35
N SER A 142 -1.82 29.27 -0.17
CA SER A 142 -0.75 29.72 -1.08
C SER A 142 -1.04 29.42 -2.54
N PHE A 143 -2.25 28.94 -2.89
CA PHE A 143 -2.54 28.42 -4.21
C PHE A 143 -2.23 29.41 -5.34
N SER A 144 -2.64 30.69 -5.21
CA SER A 144 -2.37 31.69 -6.23
C SER A 144 -0.88 31.96 -6.40
N LYS A 145 -0.10 31.89 -5.31
CA LYS A 145 1.35 32.07 -5.37
C LYS A 145 2.02 30.86 -6.03
N ASP A 146 1.64 29.65 -5.62
CA ASP A 146 2.19 28.40 -6.16
C ASP A 146 1.85 28.27 -7.65
N LEU A 147 0.66 28.71 -8.06
CA LEU A 147 0.25 28.77 -9.47
C LEU A 147 1.10 29.77 -10.28
N ARG A 148 1.46 30.93 -9.70
CA ARG A 148 2.39 31.88 -10.35
C ARG A 148 3.76 31.26 -10.53
N ASP A 149 4.30 30.65 -9.48
CA ASP A 149 5.60 30.00 -9.51
C ASP A 149 5.62 28.87 -10.55
N TYR A 150 4.56 28.04 -10.59
CA TYR A 150 4.39 26.98 -11.58
C TYR A 150 4.34 27.52 -13.01
N LEU A 151 3.49 28.52 -13.29
CA LEU A 151 3.39 29.10 -14.63
C LEU A 151 4.67 29.82 -15.06
N ASN A 152 5.40 30.42 -14.12
CA ASN A 152 6.68 31.08 -14.40
C ASN A 152 7.75 30.07 -14.86
N ALA A 153 7.71 28.83 -14.38
CA ALA A 153 8.63 27.77 -14.79
C ALA A 153 8.53 27.43 -16.30
N PHE A 154 7.36 27.63 -16.92
CA PHE A 154 7.16 27.36 -18.35
C PHE A 154 7.51 28.56 -19.25
N ARG A 155 7.91 29.70 -18.68
CA ARG A 155 8.28 30.89 -19.47
C ARG A 155 9.70 30.78 -19.99
N LYS A 156 9.92 31.19 -21.24
CA LYS A 156 11.27 31.28 -21.84
C LYS A 156 12.21 32.22 -21.06
N ASN A 157 11.66 33.30 -20.52
CA ASN A 157 12.35 34.25 -19.65
C ASN A 157 11.59 34.32 -18.32
N PRO A 158 12.00 33.55 -17.29
CA PRO A 158 11.33 33.53 -16.00
C PRO A 158 11.57 34.84 -15.23
N TYR A 159 10.53 35.33 -14.57
CA TYR A 159 10.66 36.46 -13.64
C TYR A 159 11.45 36.06 -12.40
N SER A 160 12.17 37.01 -11.82
CA SER A 160 12.83 36.81 -10.53
C SER A 160 11.81 36.66 -9.42
N ARG A 161 12.20 36.00 -8.33
CA ARG A 161 11.31 35.72 -7.18
C ARG A 161 10.62 36.97 -6.61
N ARG A 162 11.27 38.13 -6.69
CA ARG A 162 10.71 39.42 -6.24
C ARG A 162 9.68 40.00 -7.20
N GLU A 163 9.79 39.70 -8.49
CA GLU A 163 8.86 40.18 -9.52
C GLU A 163 7.58 39.33 -9.58
N ILE A 164 7.68 38.03 -9.24
CA ILE A 164 6.53 37.10 -9.23
C ILE A 164 5.48 37.49 -8.19
N ASP A 165 5.90 37.98 -7.02
CA ASP A 165 4.98 38.34 -5.94
C ASP A 165 4.03 39.48 -6.33
N PHE A 166 4.43 40.36 -7.26
CA PHE A 166 3.66 41.50 -7.75
C PHE A 166 3.01 41.26 -9.12
N TYR A 167 3.17 40.08 -9.70
CA TYR A 167 2.60 39.75 -11.00
C TYR A 167 1.16 39.26 -10.84
N ASP A 168 0.22 39.96 -11.48
CA ASP A 168 -1.17 39.50 -11.56
C ASP A 168 -1.28 38.33 -12.53
N LEU A 169 -1.89 37.24 -12.05
CA LEU A 169 -2.16 36.08 -12.89
C LEU A 169 -3.13 36.47 -14.03
N PRO A 170 -2.82 36.12 -15.28
CA PRO A 170 -3.73 36.37 -16.41
C PRO A 170 -5.03 35.56 -16.28
N ILE A 171 -5.02 34.49 -15.49
CA ILE A 171 -6.17 33.62 -15.24
C ILE A 171 -6.57 33.78 -13.78
N GLN A 172 -7.75 34.37 -13.56
CA GLN A 172 -8.31 34.58 -12.21
C GLN A 172 -9.41 33.57 -11.84
N ARG A 173 -9.82 32.72 -12.80
CA ARG A 173 -10.90 31.76 -12.63
C ARG A 173 -10.51 30.41 -13.22
N LEU A 174 -10.82 29.34 -12.51
CA LEU A 174 -10.51 27.97 -12.91
C LEU A 174 -11.74 27.07 -12.77
N ASP A 175 -11.81 26.08 -13.65
CA ASP A 175 -12.76 24.99 -13.53
C ASP A 175 -12.25 23.98 -12.52
N VAL A 176 -13.02 23.72 -11.47
CA VAL A 176 -12.60 22.86 -10.35
C VAL A 176 -13.32 21.53 -10.41
N TYR A 177 -12.54 20.45 -10.48
CA TYR A 177 -13.01 19.07 -10.38
C TYR A 177 -12.77 18.55 -8.96
N SER A 178 -13.76 17.86 -8.42
CA SER A 178 -13.73 17.37 -7.03
C SER A 178 -13.28 15.92 -6.90
N GLN A 179 -13.17 15.20 -8.02
CA GLN A 179 -12.73 13.81 -8.04
C GLN A 179 -12.23 13.42 -9.42
N PHE A 180 -11.33 12.45 -9.45
CA PHE A 180 -10.93 11.74 -10.65
C PHE A 180 -10.74 10.25 -10.32
N LYS A 181 -10.83 9.41 -11.35
CA LYS A 181 -10.57 7.99 -11.22
C LYS A 181 -9.30 7.63 -11.98
N PHE A 182 -8.54 6.68 -11.47
CA PHE A 182 -7.39 6.15 -12.17
C PHE A 182 -7.26 4.66 -11.91
N HIS A 183 -6.48 4.01 -12.76
CA HIS A 183 -6.22 2.58 -12.71
C HIS A 183 -4.77 2.39 -12.29
N PRO A 184 -4.48 2.15 -11.00
CA PRO A 184 -3.14 1.73 -10.60
C PRO A 184 -2.80 0.39 -11.26
N HIS A 185 -1.52 0.13 -11.50
CA HIS A 185 -1.09 -1.21 -11.89
C HIS A 185 -1.42 -2.18 -10.76
N SER A 186 -2.18 -3.23 -11.08
CA SER A 186 -2.44 -4.31 -10.11
C SER A 186 -1.11 -4.93 -9.69
N LEU A 187 -0.92 -5.12 -8.39
CA LEU A 187 0.22 -5.87 -7.84
C LEU A 187 -0.02 -7.39 -7.89
N HIS A 188 -1.20 -7.81 -8.32
CA HIS A 188 -1.62 -9.20 -8.42
C HIS A 188 -2.10 -9.50 -9.84
N ASP A 189 -1.66 -10.63 -10.39
CA ASP A 189 -2.14 -11.17 -11.67
C ASP A 189 -3.55 -11.77 -11.50
N ASP A 190 -4.51 -10.95 -11.06
CA ASP A 190 -5.92 -11.31 -11.05
C ASP A 190 -6.53 -10.91 -12.41
N PRO A 191 -6.83 -11.87 -13.31
CA PRO A 191 -7.32 -11.58 -14.66
C PRO A 191 -8.71 -10.91 -14.68
N ASP A 192 -9.45 -10.94 -13.57
CA ASP A 192 -10.79 -10.35 -13.43
C ASP A 192 -10.81 -9.06 -12.56
N GLY A 193 -9.66 -8.65 -12.01
CA GLY A 193 -9.55 -7.56 -11.03
C GLY A 193 -9.21 -6.21 -11.65
N GLU A 194 -10.17 -5.52 -12.28
CA GLU A 194 -9.98 -4.09 -12.58
C GLU A 194 -10.01 -3.25 -11.29
N GLU A 195 -8.88 -3.09 -10.61
CA GLU A 195 -8.75 -2.15 -9.51
C GLU A 195 -8.91 -0.71 -10.03
N ARG A 196 -9.98 -0.04 -9.59
CA ARG A 196 -10.29 1.34 -9.95
C ARG A 196 -10.29 2.21 -8.71
N ASP A 197 -9.28 3.05 -8.60
CA ASP A 197 -9.18 4.00 -7.50
C ASP A 197 -9.90 5.30 -7.83
N THR A 198 -10.61 5.84 -6.84
CA THR A 198 -11.29 7.14 -6.94
C THR A 198 -10.70 8.09 -5.90
N VAL A 199 -10.00 9.11 -6.39
CA VAL A 199 -9.43 10.18 -5.56
C VAL A 199 -10.44 11.31 -5.42
N LYS A 200 -10.59 11.84 -4.20
CA LYS A 200 -11.50 12.95 -3.92
C LYS A 200 -10.78 14.15 -3.29
N ALA A 201 -11.15 15.33 -3.77
CA ALA A 201 -10.78 16.63 -3.23
C ALA A 201 -12.05 17.49 -3.08
N LEU A 202 -12.78 17.27 -1.98
CA LEU A 202 -14.04 17.94 -1.66
C LEU A 202 -13.79 19.16 -0.76
N PRO A 203 -14.34 20.33 -1.13
CA PRO A 203 -14.19 21.54 -0.34
C PRO A 203 -14.93 21.44 1.01
N THR A 204 -14.61 22.37 1.89
CA THR A 204 -15.31 22.53 3.16
C THR A 204 -16.78 22.89 2.93
N SER A 205 -17.69 22.17 3.60
CA SER A 205 -19.15 22.36 3.53
C SER A 205 -19.80 22.07 4.88
N ASN A 206 -21.10 22.35 5.02
CA ASN A 206 -21.85 22.04 6.26
C ASN A 206 -21.82 20.54 6.61
N ALA A 207 -21.75 19.66 5.61
CA ALA A 207 -21.64 18.22 5.82
C ALA A 207 -20.17 17.77 6.04
N LEU A 208 -19.19 18.54 5.56
CA LEU A 208 -17.76 18.26 5.68
C LEU A 208 -17.03 19.51 6.19
N PRO A 209 -17.05 19.77 7.52
CA PRO A 209 -16.48 21.00 8.11
C PRO A 209 -14.96 21.12 7.95
N HIS A 210 -14.29 20.05 7.52
CA HIS A 210 -12.85 20.04 7.26
C HIS A 210 -12.49 19.72 5.81
N GLY A 211 -13.47 19.60 4.91
CA GLY A 211 -13.29 19.06 3.56
C GLY A 211 -12.84 17.59 3.57
N ARG A 212 -12.57 17.04 2.39
CA ARG A 212 -11.90 15.73 2.21
C ARG A 212 -10.85 15.89 1.13
N PHE A 213 -9.61 15.55 1.43
CA PHE A 213 -8.51 15.64 0.48
C PHE A 213 -7.72 14.33 0.57
N ASP A 214 -7.86 13.51 -0.48
CA ASP A 214 -7.12 12.28 -0.60
C ASP A 214 -5.71 12.60 -1.13
N THR A 215 -4.68 11.98 -0.55
CA THR A 215 -3.28 12.20 -0.93
C THR A 215 -2.93 11.36 -2.15
N VAL A 216 -2.26 11.97 -3.13
CA VAL A 216 -1.75 11.29 -4.33
C VAL A 216 -0.28 11.61 -4.49
N VAL A 217 0.51 10.59 -4.84
CA VAL A 217 1.90 10.76 -5.24
C VAL A 217 1.93 10.79 -6.77
N ALA A 218 2.41 11.90 -7.33
CA ALA A 218 2.52 12.08 -8.77
C ALA A 218 3.99 12.16 -9.19
N LEU A 219 4.32 11.48 -10.28
CA LEU A 219 5.62 11.59 -10.95
C LEU A 219 5.62 12.91 -11.76
N ASN A 220 6.53 13.82 -11.41
CA ASN A 220 6.52 15.20 -11.92
C ASN A 220 7.49 15.44 -13.10
N THR A 221 8.36 14.48 -13.41
CA THR A 221 9.32 14.56 -14.51
C THR A 221 9.41 13.22 -15.23
N ASP A 222 9.87 13.21 -16.48
CA ASP A 222 10.14 11.97 -17.23
C ASP A 222 11.24 11.13 -16.56
N GLU A 223 12.07 11.76 -15.72
CA GLU A 223 13.08 11.11 -14.87
C GLU A 223 12.52 10.62 -13.52
N ALA A 224 11.30 11.03 -13.14
CA ALA A 224 10.70 10.63 -11.88
C ALA A 224 10.27 9.17 -11.96
N GLN A 225 10.91 8.34 -11.15
CA GLN A 225 10.63 6.92 -11.07
C GLN A 225 9.68 6.62 -9.92
N SER A 226 8.73 5.71 -10.13
CA SER A 226 7.90 5.18 -9.04
C SER A 226 8.82 4.52 -8.01
N THR A 227 8.76 4.97 -6.75
CA THR A 227 9.54 4.41 -5.63
C THR A 227 8.98 3.09 -5.10
N GLY A 228 8.06 2.44 -5.82
CA GLY A 228 7.99 0.98 -5.74
C GLY A 228 9.38 0.41 -6.07
N LEU A 229 9.72 -0.78 -5.60
CA LEU A 229 10.94 -1.45 -6.05
C LEU A 229 10.90 -1.54 -7.59
N GLN A 230 11.54 -0.59 -8.28
CA GLN A 230 11.92 -0.77 -9.65
C GLN A 230 12.93 -1.91 -9.60
N GLY A 231 12.47 -3.11 -9.94
CA GLY A 231 13.35 -4.19 -10.29
C GLY A 231 14.20 -3.69 -11.45
N ILE A 232 15.44 -3.29 -11.15
CA ILE A 232 16.34 -2.92 -12.21
C ILE A 232 16.79 -4.21 -12.85
N SER A 233 16.28 -4.47 -14.06
CA SER A 233 16.90 -5.39 -15.01
C SER A 233 18.25 -4.78 -15.44
N HIS A 234 19.24 -4.77 -14.55
CA HIS A 234 20.62 -4.53 -14.93
C HIS A 234 21.27 -5.87 -15.29
N ILE A 235 21.37 -6.08 -16.60
CA ILE A 235 22.43 -6.88 -17.22
C ILE A 235 23.76 -6.20 -16.86
N TYR A 236 24.41 -6.62 -15.78
CA TYR A 236 25.81 -6.32 -15.56
C TYR A 236 26.65 -7.42 -16.22
N PHE A 237 27.08 -7.17 -17.46
CA PHE A 237 28.33 -7.74 -17.94
C PHE A 237 29.47 -6.97 -17.29
N SER A 238 29.99 -7.46 -16.16
CA SER A 238 31.33 -7.09 -15.72
C SER A 238 32.27 -8.23 -16.09
N MET A 239 32.87 -8.11 -17.27
CA MET A 239 34.09 -8.84 -17.61
C MET A 239 35.20 -8.25 -16.74
N HIS A 240 35.61 -8.98 -15.70
CA HIS A 240 36.96 -8.88 -15.18
C HIS A 240 37.61 -10.24 -15.38
N VAL A 241 38.63 -10.24 -16.22
CA VAL A 241 39.57 -11.32 -16.47
C VAL A 241 40.34 -11.63 -15.19
#